data_AF-A0A059LM40-F1
#
_entry.id   AF-A0A059LM40-F1
#
_cell.length_a   1.000
_cell.length_b   1.000
_cell.length_c   1.000
_cell.angle_alpha   90.00
_cell.angle_beta   90.00
_cell.angle_gamma   90.00
#
_symmetry.space_group_name_H-M   'P 1'
#
loop_
_entity.id
_entity.type
_entity.pdbx_description
1 polymer ?
#
loop_
_entity_poly.entity_id
_entity_poly.type
_entity_poly.pdbx_seq_one_letter_code
_entity_poly.pdbx_strand_id
1 'polypeptide(L)'
;MSLRELVPSSLYSIPCLSSKSGVEGVAQACGPSFASGLATPSQSRRALAHSPSEKPAQPLSEVLKNAGRRALGGGVPGAAAMGIQVLSLMWLRTTVNYQYRYGTTTTVALKTLYKEGGVVRFYRGLGPALVQGPLSRFGDTAANAGVLTLLNEHSSTRDMPIALKTAAASAAAGGFRIFLMPVDAMKTIMQVEGKGGFGKLAAKVRVGGPSVLYHGAIAAAAATWAGHYPWFFTYNYLDAQLPRYDELHKKLLRSAVIGFSASAISDTISNSIRVVKTTKQTATTPMTYPQVVRMVVKEDGVLGLMGRGLKTKILANGLQGLLFSVLWRIGQDYWNKMEAK
;
A
#
# COMPACT_ATOMS: atom_id res chain seq x y z
N MET A 1 24.38 6.76 -35.58
CA MET A 1 23.39 7.49 -34.75
C MET A 1 23.10 6.65 -33.52
N SER A 2 23.59 7.09 -32.36
CA SER A 2 23.57 6.36 -31.09
C SER A 2 22.38 6.81 -30.24
N LEU A 3 21.79 5.89 -29.48
CA LEU A 3 20.62 6.03 -28.58
C LEU A 3 20.75 7.05 -27.43
N ARG A 4 21.67 8.02 -27.51
CA ARG A 4 21.94 9.03 -26.47
C ARG A 4 21.21 10.36 -26.67
N GLU A 5 20.49 10.59 -27.76
CA GLU A 5 19.92 11.91 -28.10
C GLU A 5 18.42 12.09 -27.81
N LEU A 6 17.78 11.16 -27.08
CA LEU A 6 16.32 11.22 -26.82
C LEU A 6 15.92 11.50 -25.36
N VAL A 7 16.83 11.97 -24.51
CA VAL A 7 16.50 12.35 -23.12
C VAL A 7 17.03 13.75 -22.82
N PRO A 8 16.16 14.73 -22.49
CA PRO A 8 16.61 16.09 -22.16
C PRO A 8 17.49 16.09 -20.90
N SER A 9 18.60 16.82 -20.98
CA SER A 9 19.68 16.92 -19.99
C SER A 9 19.26 17.49 -18.62
N SER A 10 18.00 17.91 -18.46
CA SER A 10 17.46 18.44 -17.19
C SER A 10 17.13 17.36 -16.16
N LEU A 11 17.17 16.07 -16.53
CA LEU A 11 16.92 14.94 -15.61
C LEU A 11 18.18 14.44 -14.87
N TYR A 12 19.39 14.89 -15.25
CA TYR A 12 20.65 14.47 -14.61
C TYR A 12 21.06 15.34 -13.42
N SER A 13 20.38 16.46 -13.18
CA SER A 13 20.77 17.44 -12.16
C SER A 13 19.75 17.54 -11.02
N ILE A 14 19.50 16.42 -10.34
CA ILE A 14 18.92 16.47 -8.99
C ILE A 14 20.10 16.50 -8.02
N PRO A 15 20.33 17.59 -7.27
CA PRO A 15 21.44 17.66 -6.32
C PRO A 15 21.30 16.54 -5.28
N CYS A 16 22.40 15.84 -5.05
CA CYS A 16 22.53 14.79 -4.03
C CYS A 16 22.28 15.43 -2.64
N LEU A 17 21.05 15.36 -2.15
CA LEU A 17 20.65 15.89 -0.84
C LEU A 17 21.15 14.92 0.24
N SER A 18 22.25 15.32 0.87
CA SER A 18 22.83 14.68 2.06
C SER A 18 21.77 14.45 3.14
N SER A 19 21.50 13.17 3.42
CA SER A 19 20.64 12.66 4.47
C SER A 19 21.10 13.10 5.87
N LYS A 20 20.52 14.20 6.37
CA LYS A 20 20.35 14.48 7.80
C LYS A 20 18.91 14.93 8.09
N SER A 21 17.95 14.06 7.79
CA SER A 21 16.65 14.06 8.46
C SER A 21 15.99 12.71 8.17
N GLY A 22 15.82 11.93 9.23
CA GLY A 22 15.30 10.58 9.19
C GLY A 22 13.97 10.46 8.47
N VAL A 23 13.80 9.32 7.82
CA VAL A 23 12.53 8.81 7.32
C VAL A 23 11.60 8.58 8.52
N GLU A 24 10.91 9.63 8.95
CA GLU A 24 9.72 9.55 9.81
C GLU A 24 8.48 10.12 9.09
N GLY A 25 8.59 10.35 7.78
CA GLY A 25 7.49 10.75 6.92
C GLY A 25 6.71 9.55 6.36
N VAL A 26 5.65 9.16 7.08
CA VAL A 26 4.38 8.72 6.46
C VAL A 26 4.36 7.33 5.81
N ALA A 27 4.78 6.33 6.57
CA ALA A 27 4.00 5.09 6.68
C ALA A 27 2.93 5.18 7.79
N GLN A 28 3.03 6.21 8.66
CA GLN A 28 1.96 6.70 9.53
C GLN A 28 1.04 7.62 8.73
N ALA A 29 -0.06 7.11 8.21
CA ALA A 29 -1.26 7.94 8.26
C ALA A 29 -1.47 8.25 9.75
N CYS A 30 -1.43 9.54 10.09
CA CYS A 30 -1.47 10.18 11.41
C CYS A 30 -1.40 9.27 12.65
N GLY A 31 -0.31 9.37 13.41
CA GLY A 31 -0.33 9.13 14.86
C GLY A 31 1.01 9.41 15.50
N PRO A 32 1.13 10.27 16.54
CA PRO A 32 2.41 10.66 17.07
C PRO A 32 2.89 9.65 18.10
N SER A 33 4.19 9.39 18.05
CA SER A 33 4.96 8.98 19.22
C SER A 33 5.57 10.26 19.78
N PHE A 34 5.09 10.74 20.93
CA PHE A 34 5.75 11.81 21.68
C PHE A 34 6.83 11.22 22.59
N ALA A 35 8.02 11.83 22.57
CA ALA A 35 8.92 11.86 23.69
C ALA A 35 9.20 13.35 24.01
N SER A 36 8.97 13.67 25.29
CA SER A 36 9.08 14.98 25.94
C SER A 36 10.46 15.63 25.81
N GLY A 37 10.48 16.97 25.73
CA GLY A 37 11.68 17.79 25.84
C GLY A 37 11.44 19.25 25.48
N LEU A 38 11.10 20.07 26.48
CA LEU A 38 11.02 21.53 26.40
C LEU A 38 12.38 22.14 25.96
N ALA A 39 12.38 22.98 24.94
CA ALA A 39 13.42 24.01 24.77
C ALA A 39 12.90 25.19 23.93
N THR A 40 13.00 26.38 24.51
CA THR A 40 12.63 27.71 23.99
C THR A 40 13.53 28.21 22.83
N PRO A 41 13.11 29.21 22.04
CA PRO A 41 13.75 29.58 20.78
C PRO A 41 14.78 30.71 20.94
N SER A 42 16.02 30.52 20.52
CA SER A 42 16.85 31.60 19.95
C SER A 42 18.13 31.06 19.29
N GLN A 43 18.68 31.85 18.37
CA GLN A 43 20.00 31.77 17.71
C GLN A 43 20.04 30.94 16.42
N SER A 44 19.84 31.60 15.27
CA SER A 44 20.80 32.42 14.52
C SER A 44 21.68 31.59 13.59
N ARG A 45 21.62 31.97 12.30
CA ARG A 45 22.37 31.38 11.18
C ARG A 45 23.87 31.41 11.47
N ARG A 46 24.52 30.25 11.35
CA ARG A 46 25.93 30.17 10.98
C ARG A 46 26.15 28.98 10.07
N ALA A 47 26.57 29.28 8.85
CA ALA A 47 27.07 28.31 7.89
C ALA A 47 28.26 27.58 8.51
N LEU A 48 28.22 26.24 8.52
CA LEU A 48 29.36 25.40 8.86
C LEU A 48 29.51 24.33 7.77
N ALA A 49 30.71 24.29 7.23
CA ALA A 49 31.20 23.37 6.21
C ALA A 49 30.79 21.92 6.51
N HIS A 50 30.27 21.26 5.49
CA HIS A 50 29.86 19.86 5.55
C HIS A 50 31.10 18.97 5.51
N SER A 51 31.71 18.70 6.67
CA SER A 51 32.56 17.52 6.80
C SER A 51 31.65 16.28 6.76
N PRO A 52 31.84 15.33 5.83
CA PRO A 52 31.12 14.07 5.86
C PRO A 52 31.56 13.32 7.12
N SER A 53 30.76 13.38 8.17
CA SER A 53 30.95 12.54 9.35
C SER A 53 30.70 11.09 8.93
N GLU A 54 31.78 10.36 8.68
CA GLU A 54 31.78 8.92 8.59
C GLU A 54 31.35 8.35 9.94
N LYS A 55 30.07 8.04 10.09
CA LYS A 55 29.63 7.14 11.16
C LYS A 55 30.35 5.80 10.95
N PRO A 56 31.01 5.24 11.97
CA PRO A 56 31.59 3.90 11.88
C PRO A 56 30.52 2.91 11.44
N ALA A 57 30.87 2.00 10.53
CA ALA A 57 29.96 0.94 10.10
C ALA A 57 29.52 0.14 11.34
N GLN A 58 28.23 0.20 11.66
CA GLN A 58 27.70 -0.55 12.80
C GLN A 58 27.82 -2.06 12.54
N PRO A 59 28.03 -2.89 13.57
CA PRO A 59 28.06 -4.33 13.40
C PRO A 59 26.72 -4.81 12.85
N LEU A 60 26.74 -5.82 11.96
CA LEU A 60 25.55 -6.32 11.27
C LEU A 60 24.42 -6.73 12.23
N SER A 61 24.76 -7.25 13.41
CA SER A 61 23.80 -7.61 14.46
C SER A 61 23.01 -6.42 14.98
N GLU A 62 23.65 -5.26 15.12
CA GLU A 62 23.01 -4.02 15.58
C GLU A 62 22.13 -3.43 14.49
N VAL A 63 22.59 -3.44 13.23
CA VAL A 63 21.80 -3.02 12.06
C VAL A 63 20.53 -3.86 11.92
N LEU A 64 20.64 -5.19 12.05
CA LEU A 64 19.49 -6.09 11.98
C LEU A 64 18.52 -5.87 13.16
N LYS A 65 19.04 -5.62 14.37
CA LYS A 65 18.23 -5.31 15.54
C LYS A 65 17.46 -4.00 15.36
N ASN A 66 18.10 -2.95 14.85
CA ASN A 66 17.47 -1.65 14.58
C ASN A 66 16.40 -1.77 13.49
N ALA A 67 16.72 -2.44 12.39
CA ALA A 67 15.78 -2.71 11.31
C ALA A 67 14.56 -3.50 11.81
N GLY A 68 14.77 -4.53 12.64
CA GLY A 68 13.68 -5.31 13.25
C GLY A 68 12.79 -4.47 14.17
N ARG A 69 13.38 -3.62 15.02
CA ARG A 69 12.63 -2.72 15.90
C ARG A 69 11.80 -1.70 15.11
N ARG A 70 12.38 -1.11 14.06
CA ARG A 70 11.67 -0.16 13.17
C ARG A 70 10.58 -0.87 12.37
N ALA A 71 10.82 -2.08 11.89
CA ALA A 71 9.85 -2.89 11.20
C ALA A 71 8.62 -3.19 12.07
N LEU A 72 8.83 -3.60 13.32
CA LEU A 72 7.74 -3.82 14.29
C LEU A 72 7.01 -2.52 14.64
N GLY A 73 7.76 -1.44 14.89
CA GLY A 73 7.20 -0.13 15.25
C GLY A 73 6.30 0.47 14.17
N GLY A 74 6.61 0.25 12.88
CA GLY A 74 5.73 0.62 11.77
C GLY A 74 4.64 -0.42 11.47
N GLY A 75 4.92 -1.70 11.72
CA GLY A 75 4.06 -2.84 11.44
C GLY A 75 2.76 -2.85 12.23
N VAL A 76 2.87 -2.77 13.56
CA VAL A 76 1.73 -2.95 14.48
C VAL A 76 0.66 -1.87 14.31
N PRO A 77 0.99 -0.56 14.27
CA PRO A 77 -0.02 0.47 14.03
C PRO A 77 -0.70 0.32 12.67
N GLY A 78 0.06 -0.09 11.64
CA GLY A 78 -0.46 -0.37 10.30
C GLY A 78 -1.50 -1.50 10.31
N ALA A 79 -1.23 -2.58 11.04
CA ALA A 79 -2.17 -3.70 11.19
C ALA A 79 -3.48 -3.25 11.86
N ALA A 80 -3.39 -2.51 12.97
CA ALA A 80 -4.56 -2.03 13.71
C ALA A 80 -5.45 -1.13 12.85
N ALA A 81 -4.86 -0.15 12.15
CA ALA A 81 -5.58 0.73 11.24
C ALA A 81 -6.28 -0.05 10.11
N MET A 82 -5.63 -1.10 9.59
CA MET A 82 -6.22 -1.95 8.56
C MET A 82 -7.39 -2.79 9.09
N GLY A 83 -7.38 -3.21 10.36
CA GLY A 83 -8.52 -3.89 10.99
C GLY A 83 -9.79 -3.02 10.96
N ILE A 84 -9.67 -1.76 11.38
CA ILE A 84 -10.76 -0.78 11.34
C ILE A 84 -11.23 -0.56 9.90
N GLN A 85 -10.29 -0.45 8.96
CA GLN A 85 -10.60 -0.30 7.55
C GLN A 85 -11.40 -1.48 6.99
N VAL A 86 -11.03 -2.72 7.35
CA VAL A 86 -11.77 -3.92 6.92
C VAL A 86 -13.21 -3.86 7.43
N LEU A 87 -13.42 -3.52 8.70
CA LEU A 87 -14.76 -3.45 9.29
C LEU A 87 -15.63 -2.35 8.66
N SER A 88 -15.04 -1.20 8.34
CA SER A 88 -15.78 -0.03 7.85
C SER A 88 -15.99 0.00 6.33
N LEU A 89 -15.01 -0.46 5.55
CA LEU A 89 -14.93 -0.22 4.10
C LEU A 89 -14.75 -1.49 3.27
N MET A 90 -14.89 -2.68 3.86
CA MET A 90 -14.84 -3.93 3.10
C MET A 90 -15.90 -3.99 2.01
N TRP A 91 -17.06 -3.36 2.19
CA TRP A 91 -18.11 -3.36 1.17
C TRP A 91 -17.64 -2.79 -0.18
N LEU A 92 -16.86 -1.70 -0.17
CA LEU A 92 -16.25 -1.13 -1.38
C LEU A 92 -15.17 -2.05 -1.96
N ARG A 93 -14.38 -2.71 -1.09
CA ARG A 93 -13.36 -3.68 -1.54
C ARG A 93 -14.00 -4.89 -2.22
N THR A 94 -15.12 -5.37 -1.70
CA THR A 94 -15.94 -6.43 -2.29
C THR A 94 -16.48 -6.00 -3.65
N THR A 95 -17.01 -4.78 -3.77
CA THR A 95 -17.45 -4.21 -5.05
C THR A 95 -16.31 -4.16 -6.07
N VAL A 96 -15.14 -3.64 -5.68
CA VAL A 96 -13.97 -3.56 -6.57
C VAL A 96 -13.53 -4.95 -7.05
N ASN A 97 -13.47 -5.95 -6.16
CA ASN A 97 -13.08 -7.31 -6.55
C ASN A 97 -14.11 -7.96 -7.49
N TYR A 98 -15.40 -7.70 -7.28
CA TYR A 98 -16.45 -8.13 -8.21
C TYR A 98 -16.26 -7.48 -9.59
N GLN A 99 -16.01 -6.18 -9.64
CA GLN A 99 -15.76 -5.45 -10.89
C GLN A 99 -14.50 -5.91 -11.61
N TYR A 100 -13.44 -6.26 -10.89
CA TYR A 100 -12.24 -6.84 -11.48
C TYR A 100 -12.54 -8.15 -12.21
N ARG A 101 -13.36 -9.02 -11.59
CA ARG A 101 -13.73 -10.31 -12.18
C ARG A 101 -14.68 -10.18 -13.37
N TYR A 102 -15.72 -9.35 -13.25
CA TYR A 102 -16.87 -9.35 -14.18
C TYR A 102 -17.02 -8.10 -15.03
N GLY A 103 -16.19 -7.07 -14.85
CA GLY A 103 -16.19 -5.91 -15.74
C GLY A 103 -17.31 -4.89 -15.51
N THR A 104 -18.12 -5.05 -14.47
CA THR A 104 -19.30 -4.22 -14.27
C THR A 104 -19.00 -2.79 -13.81
N THR A 105 -19.91 -1.85 -14.08
CA THR A 105 -19.87 -0.50 -13.50
C THR A 105 -20.14 -0.53 -11.99
N THR A 106 -19.82 0.55 -11.26
CA THR A 106 -20.02 0.64 -9.81
C THR A 106 -21.48 0.39 -9.44
N THR A 107 -22.40 1.06 -10.13
CA THR A 107 -23.84 0.98 -9.84
C THR A 107 -24.38 -0.42 -10.09
N VAL A 108 -23.95 -1.07 -11.18
CA VAL A 108 -24.34 -2.45 -11.48
C VAL A 108 -23.79 -3.38 -10.41
N ALA A 109 -22.51 -3.30 -10.07
CA ALA A 109 -21.90 -4.13 -9.04
C ALA A 109 -22.61 -3.99 -7.68
N LEU A 110 -22.87 -2.75 -7.23
CA LEU A 110 -23.56 -2.49 -5.97
C LEU A 110 -24.98 -3.07 -5.98
N LYS A 111 -25.75 -2.84 -7.04
CA LYS A 111 -27.13 -3.37 -7.16
C LYS A 111 -27.15 -4.89 -7.21
N THR A 112 -26.24 -5.51 -7.97
CA THR A 112 -26.13 -6.97 -8.07
C THR A 112 -25.78 -7.59 -6.72
N LEU A 113 -24.73 -7.07 -6.05
CA LEU A 113 -24.33 -7.56 -4.72
C LEU A 113 -25.46 -7.39 -3.69
N TYR A 114 -26.15 -6.25 -3.69
CA TYR A 114 -27.28 -6.05 -2.77
C TYR A 114 -28.43 -7.02 -3.08
N LYS A 115 -28.76 -7.27 -4.35
CA LYS A 115 -29.79 -8.23 -4.76
C LYS A 115 -29.44 -9.67 -4.38
N GLU A 116 -28.16 -10.05 -4.44
CA GLU A 116 -27.69 -11.41 -4.12
C GLU A 116 -27.80 -11.77 -2.63
N GLY A 117 -27.77 -10.80 -1.71
CA GLY A 117 -27.77 -11.11 -0.28
C GLY A 117 -27.71 -9.93 0.67
N GLY A 118 -28.20 -8.77 0.25
CA GLY A 118 -28.28 -7.54 1.04
C GLY A 118 -26.93 -7.06 1.56
N VAL A 119 -26.94 -6.42 2.73
CA VAL A 119 -25.72 -5.87 3.36
C VAL A 119 -24.70 -6.97 3.68
N VAL A 120 -25.16 -8.15 4.12
CA VAL A 120 -24.27 -9.29 4.46
C VAL A 120 -23.45 -9.75 3.25
N ARG A 121 -23.98 -9.60 2.02
CA ARG A 121 -23.25 -9.97 0.79
C ARG A 121 -21.94 -9.19 0.62
N PHE A 122 -21.91 -7.93 1.04
CA PHE A 122 -20.73 -7.07 0.96
C PHE A 122 -19.61 -7.49 1.91
N TYR A 123 -19.94 -8.24 2.96
CA TYR A 123 -18.99 -8.70 3.99
C TYR A 123 -18.70 -10.21 3.88
N ARG A 124 -19.05 -10.85 2.75
CA ARG A 124 -18.64 -12.23 2.49
C ARG A 124 -17.11 -12.31 2.38
N GLY A 125 -16.51 -13.14 3.24
CA GLY A 125 -15.05 -13.22 3.38
C GLY A 125 -14.47 -12.35 4.51
N LEU A 126 -15.30 -11.83 5.43
CA LEU A 126 -14.83 -10.97 6.53
C LEU A 126 -13.78 -11.65 7.41
N GLY A 127 -13.99 -12.91 7.80
CA GLY A 127 -13.03 -13.68 8.59
C GLY A 127 -11.62 -13.69 7.98
N PRO A 128 -11.43 -14.23 6.75
CA PRO A 128 -10.12 -14.19 6.11
C PRO A 128 -9.65 -12.75 5.78
N ALA A 129 -10.55 -11.78 5.60
CA ALA A 129 -10.16 -10.37 5.42
C ALA A 129 -9.53 -9.76 6.69
N LEU A 130 -10.05 -10.08 7.87
CA LEU A 130 -9.54 -9.62 9.17
C LEU A 130 -8.18 -10.22 9.53
N VAL A 131 -7.82 -11.34 8.91
CA VAL A 131 -6.46 -11.91 9.01
C VAL A 131 -5.56 -11.30 7.94
N GLN A 132 -5.97 -11.39 6.67
CA GLN A 132 -5.14 -11.04 5.53
C GLN A 132 -4.84 -9.54 5.45
N GLY A 133 -5.83 -8.69 5.71
CA GLY A 133 -5.69 -7.23 5.64
C GLY A 133 -4.63 -6.74 6.62
N PRO A 134 -4.84 -6.90 7.95
CA PRO A 134 -3.89 -6.48 8.97
C PRO A 134 -2.47 -7.03 8.76
N LEU A 135 -2.33 -8.33 8.46
CA LEU A 135 -1.02 -8.91 8.16
C LEU A 135 -0.38 -8.30 6.92
N SER A 136 -1.14 -8.09 5.85
CA SER A 136 -0.60 -7.46 4.64
C SER A 136 -0.15 -6.03 4.91
N ARG A 137 -0.90 -5.26 5.71
CA ARG A 137 -0.50 -3.89 6.04
C ARG A 137 0.71 -3.86 6.95
N PHE A 138 0.77 -4.76 7.94
CA PHE A 138 1.97 -4.97 8.75
C PHE A 138 3.17 -5.23 7.86
N GLY A 139 3.08 -6.18 6.93
CA GLY A 139 4.19 -6.54 6.05
C GLY A 139 4.65 -5.39 5.16
N ASP A 140 3.71 -4.62 4.59
CA ASP A 140 4.04 -3.45 3.77
C ASP A 140 4.82 -2.39 4.59
N THR A 141 4.35 -2.05 5.80
CA THR A 141 5.00 -1.02 6.62
C THR A 141 6.29 -1.52 7.26
N ALA A 142 6.32 -2.79 7.68
CA ALA A 142 7.51 -3.46 8.20
C ALA A 142 8.61 -3.56 7.14
N ALA A 143 8.26 -3.96 5.91
CA ALA A 143 9.20 -4.02 4.79
C ALA A 143 9.75 -2.61 4.46
N ASN A 144 8.88 -1.59 4.44
CA ASN A 144 9.31 -0.23 4.17
C ASN A 144 10.27 0.31 5.25
N ALA A 145 9.87 0.25 6.52
CA ALA A 145 10.70 0.74 7.62
C ALA A 145 11.98 -0.09 7.81
N GLY A 146 11.88 -1.41 7.75
CA GLY A 146 12.99 -2.33 7.95
C GLY A 146 14.03 -2.27 6.84
N VAL A 147 13.61 -2.34 5.57
CA VAL A 147 14.55 -2.30 4.43
C VAL A 147 15.21 -0.93 4.31
N LEU A 148 14.48 0.16 4.52
CA LEU A 148 15.10 1.49 4.53
C LEU A 148 16.14 1.62 5.65
N THR A 149 15.86 1.13 6.86
CA THR A 149 16.81 1.14 7.98
C THR A 149 18.05 0.31 7.64
N LEU A 150 17.86 -0.92 7.17
CA LEU A 150 18.94 -1.82 6.76
C LEU A 150 19.84 -1.18 5.70
N LEU A 151 19.26 -0.59 4.66
CA LEU A 151 20.02 0.01 3.56
C LEU A 151 20.65 1.35 3.93
N ASN A 152 20.09 2.09 4.89
CA ASN A 152 20.67 3.35 5.37
C ASN A 152 21.83 3.13 6.34
N GLU A 153 21.79 2.07 7.15
CA GLU A 153 22.82 1.78 8.16
C GLU A 153 23.97 0.94 7.62
N HIS A 154 23.77 0.22 6.51
CA HIS A 154 24.83 -0.54 5.86
C HIS A 154 25.75 0.36 5.01
N SER A 155 27.06 0.25 5.24
CA SER A 155 28.09 1.14 4.69
C SER A 155 28.07 1.23 3.16
N SER A 156 27.84 0.12 2.47
CA SER A 156 27.83 0.07 1.00
C SER A 156 26.54 0.58 0.36
N THR A 157 25.45 0.73 1.11
CA THR A 157 24.13 1.09 0.55
C THR A 157 23.58 2.41 1.07
N ARG A 158 24.24 3.03 2.06
CA ARG A 158 23.77 4.26 2.72
C ARG A 158 23.57 5.43 1.75
N ASP A 159 24.41 5.53 0.71
CA ASP A 159 24.40 6.62 -0.25
C ASP A 159 23.55 6.32 -1.49
N MET A 160 22.89 5.15 -1.52
CA MET A 160 22.03 4.76 -2.63
C MET A 160 20.79 5.68 -2.71
N PRO A 161 20.35 6.07 -3.93
CA PRO A 161 19.13 6.85 -4.13
C PRO A 161 17.91 6.24 -3.41
N ILE A 162 17.07 7.11 -2.83
CA ILE A 162 15.86 6.69 -2.11
C ILE A 162 14.92 5.85 -2.98
N ALA A 163 14.90 6.09 -4.29
CA ALA A 163 14.12 5.30 -5.25
C ALA A 163 14.55 3.82 -5.25
N LEU A 164 15.85 3.53 -5.30
CA LEU A 164 16.34 2.14 -5.31
C LEU A 164 16.08 1.43 -3.99
N LYS A 165 16.27 2.13 -2.85
CA LYS A 165 15.93 1.58 -1.53
C LYS A 165 14.44 1.29 -1.40
N THR A 166 13.61 2.17 -1.94
CA THR A 166 12.13 2.00 -1.98
C THR A 166 11.73 0.85 -2.90
N ALA A 167 12.43 0.63 -4.02
CA ALA A 167 12.20 -0.51 -4.89
C ALA A 167 12.53 -1.84 -4.18
N ALA A 168 13.62 -1.89 -3.41
CA ALA A 168 13.96 -3.04 -2.58
C ALA A 168 12.92 -3.30 -1.48
N ALA A 169 12.46 -2.26 -0.78
CA ALA A 169 11.36 -2.36 0.18
C ALA A 169 10.08 -2.89 -0.46
N SER A 170 9.75 -2.41 -1.66
CA SER A 170 8.58 -2.84 -2.44
C SER A 170 8.68 -4.32 -2.86
N ALA A 171 9.89 -4.80 -3.17
CA ALA A 171 10.14 -6.20 -3.48
C ALA A 171 9.97 -7.09 -2.24
N ALA A 172 10.49 -6.66 -1.09
CA ALA A 172 10.29 -7.35 0.19
C ALA A 172 8.80 -7.43 0.57
N ALA A 173 8.05 -6.33 0.41
CA ALA A 173 6.60 -6.30 0.63
C ALA A 173 5.85 -7.24 -0.33
N GLY A 174 6.22 -7.24 -1.62
CA GLY A 174 5.67 -8.15 -2.63
C GLY A 174 5.92 -9.62 -2.29
N GLY A 175 7.15 -9.96 -1.86
CA GLY A 175 7.52 -11.29 -1.42
C GLY A 175 6.75 -11.73 -0.17
N PHE A 176 6.62 -10.86 0.82
CA PHE A 176 5.84 -11.13 2.03
C PHE A 176 4.38 -11.51 1.71
N ARG A 177 3.77 -10.86 0.72
CA ARG A 177 2.38 -11.16 0.32
C ARG A 177 2.19 -12.53 -0.32
N ILE A 178 3.24 -13.16 -0.84
CA ILE A 178 3.15 -14.53 -1.37
C ILE A 178 2.75 -15.50 -0.25
N PHE A 179 3.27 -15.32 0.98
CA PHE A 179 2.91 -16.15 2.14
C PHE A 179 1.44 -15.97 2.56
N LEU A 180 0.85 -14.81 2.26
CA LEU A 180 -0.56 -14.52 2.60
C LEU A 180 -1.54 -15.00 1.53
N MET A 181 -1.06 -15.56 0.42
CA MET A 181 -1.90 -15.96 -0.71
C MET A 181 -3.02 -16.95 -0.38
N PRO A 182 -2.83 -17.97 0.48
CA PRO A 182 -3.93 -18.85 0.85
C PRO A 182 -5.12 -18.13 1.48
N VAL A 183 -4.85 -17.19 2.40
CA VAL A 183 -5.90 -16.39 3.06
C VAL A 183 -6.49 -15.36 2.09
N ASP A 184 -5.65 -14.77 1.24
CA ASP A 184 -6.10 -13.85 0.19
C ASP A 184 -7.00 -14.54 -0.83
N ALA A 185 -6.71 -15.78 -1.22
CA ALA A 185 -7.53 -16.57 -2.14
C ALA A 185 -8.92 -16.85 -1.56
N MET A 186 -8.98 -17.28 -0.30
CA MET A 186 -10.25 -17.46 0.42
C MET A 186 -11.05 -16.16 0.49
N LYS A 187 -10.42 -15.07 0.93
CA LYS A 187 -11.08 -13.75 1.00
C LYS A 187 -11.60 -13.33 -0.38
N THR A 188 -10.75 -13.31 -1.40
CA THR A 188 -11.07 -12.72 -2.69
C THR A 188 -12.15 -13.52 -3.42
N ILE A 189 -12.11 -14.86 -3.38
CA ILE A 189 -13.18 -15.66 -4.00
C ILE A 189 -14.51 -15.53 -3.26
N MET A 190 -14.51 -15.42 -1.92
CA MET A 190 -15.75 -15.18 -1.15
C MET A 190 -16.33 -13.79 -1.42
N GLN A 191 -15.48 -12.78 -1.62
CA GLN A 191 -15.93 -11.44 -2.00
C GLN A 191 -16.52 -11.42 -3.42
N VAL A 192 -15.94 -12.16 -4.36
CA VAL A 192 -16.43 -12.22 -5.75
C VAL A 192 -17.69 -13.09 -5.87
N GLU A 193 -17.67 -14.31 -5.34
CA GLU A 193 -18.69 -15.35 -5.58
C GLU A 193 -19.73 -15.46 -4.45
N GLY A 194 -19.59 -14.69 -3.38
CA GLY A 194 -20.55 -14.65 -2.27
C GLY A 194 -20.60 -15.95 -1.46
N LYS A 195 -21.83 -16.40 -1.12
CA LYS A 195 -22.07 -17.57 -0.25
C LYS A 195 -21.43 -18.85 -0.80
N GLY A 196 -21.39 -19.02 -2.13
CA GLY A 196 -20.81 -20.18 -2.80
C GLY A 196 -19.28 -20.13 -2.96
N GLY A 197 -18.63 -19.01 -2.63
CA GLY A 197 -17.22 -18.79 -2.95
C GLY A 197 -16.26 -19.80 -2.31
N PHE A 198 -16.46 -20.16 -1.05
CA PHE A 198 -15.64 -21.18 -0.39
C PHE A 198 -15.79 -22.55 -1.04
N GLY A 199 -17.03 -22.95 -1.38
CA GLY A 199 -17.30 -24.20 -2.08
C GLY A 199 -16.63 -24.27 -3.45
N LYS A 200 -16.69 -23.16 -4.21
CA LYS A 200 -15.99 -23.02 -5.51
C LYS A 200 -14.47 -23.12 -5.35
N LEU A 201 -13.89 -22.51 -4.30
CA LEU A 201 -12.46 -22.65 -4.02
C LEU A 201 -12.08 -24.08 -3.68
N ALA A 202 -12.84 -24.73 -2.79
CA ALA A 202 -12.60 -26.11 -2.40
C ALA A 202 -12.68 -27.06 -3.60
N ALA A 203 -13.66 -26.87 -4.49
CA ALA A 203 -13.77 -27.62 -5.73
C ALA A 203 -12.54 -27.41 -6.63
N LYS A 204 -12.09 -26.15 -6.79
CA LYS A 204 -10.89 -25.83 -7.58
C LYS A 204 -9.63 -26.48 -6.99
N VAL A 205 -9.48 -26.48 -5.66
CA VAL A 205 -8.36 -27.14 -4.94
C VAL A 205 -8.42 -28.67 -5.10
N ARG A 206 -9.61 -29.28 -5.09
CA ARG A 206 -9.75 -30.72 -5.34
C ARG A 206 -9.27 -31.13 -6.73
N VAL A 207 -9.48 -30.27 -7.74
CA VAL A 207 -9.05 -30.55 -9.12
C VAL A 207 -7.58 -30.19 -9.35
N GLY A 208 -7.14 -29.02 -8.89
CA GLY A 208 -5.79 -28.48 -9.19
C GLY A 208 -4.75 -28.68 -8.08
N GLY A 209 -5.12 -29.29 -6.96
CA GLY A 209 -4.28 -29.46 -5.78
C GLY A 209 -4.12 -28.18 -4.92
N PRO A 210 -3.34 -28.26 -3.82
CA PRO A 210 -3.14 -27.15 -2.88
C PRO A 210 -2.48 -25.91 -3.49
N SER A 211 -1.71 -26.06 -4.57
CA SER A 211 -1.05 -24.96 -5.30
C SER A 211 -2.05 -23.95 -5.88
N VAL A 212 -3.32 -24.33 -6.03
CA VAL A 212 -4.43 -23.45 -6.43
C VAL A 212 -4.55 -22.23 -5.51
N LEU A 213 -4.25 -22.37 -4.22
CA LEU A 213 -4.29 -21.28 -3.24
C LEU A 213 -3.26 -20.17 -3.56
N TYR A 214 -2.24 -20.50 -4.36
CA TYR A 214 -1.21 -19.57 -4.83
C TYR A 214 -1.46 -19.07 -6.26
N HIS A 215 -2.59 -19.44 -6.89
CA HIS A 215 -2.94 -18.92 -8.21
C HIS A 215 -3.12 -17.40 -8.15
N GLY A 216 -2.24 -16.68 -8.85
CA GLY A 216 -2.21 -15.23 -8.81
C GLY A 216 -1.08 -14.66 -7.94
N ALA A 217 -0.29 -15.47 -7.24
CA ALA A 217 0.74 -15.02 -6.30
C ALA A 217 1.76 -14.06 -6.95
N ILE A 218 2.30 -14.42 -8.12
CA ILE A 218 3.26 -13.57 -8.84
C ILE A 218 2.61 -12.25 -9.26
N ALA A 219 1.38 -12.30 -9.78
CA ALA A 219 0.63 -11.09 -10.11
C ALA A 219 0.27 -10.25 -8.86
N ALA A 220 0.04 -10.88 -7.71
CA ALA A 220 -0.20 -10.19 -6.44
C ALA A 220 1.08 -9.49 -5.96
N ALA A 221 2.23 -10.16 -6.02
CA ALA A 221 3.53 -9.58 -5.70
C ALA A 221 3.87 -8.43 -6.67
N ALA A 222 3.69 -8.63 -7.98
CA ALA A 222 3.91 -7.61 -9.00
C ALA A 222 2.96 -6.40 -8.83
N ALA A 223 1.68 -6.63 -8.57
CA ALA A 223 0.72 -5.56 -8.29
C ALA A 223 1.04 -4.79 -7.00
N THR A 224 1.69 -5.46 -6.05
CA THR A 224 2.17 -4.84 -4.82
C THR A 224 3.36 -3.96 -5.11
N TRP A 225 4.36 -4.47 -5.82
CA TRP A 225 5.52 -3.69 -6.22
C TRP A 225 5.10 -2.46 -7.07
N ALA A 226 4.30 -2.68 -8.11
CA ALA A 226 3.81 -1.66 -9.04
C ALA A 226 2.81 -0.68 -8.42
N GLY A 227 2.30 -0.95 -7.21
CA GLY A 227 1.51 0.01 -6.44
C GLY A 227 2.35 0.71 -5.37
N HIS A 228 3.10 -0.06 -4.60
CA HIS A 228 3.91 0.41 -3.47
C HIS A 228 4.99 1.39 -3.93
N TYR A 229 5.77 1.04 -4.96
CA TYR A 229 6.84 1.90 -5.44
C TYR A 229 6.32 3.26 -5.93
N PRO A 230 5.35 3.35 -6.88
CA PRO A 230 4.82 4.63 -7.31
C PRO A 230 4.15 5.43 -6.18
N TRP A 231 3.48 4.75 -5.24
CA TRP A 231 2.88 5.43 -4.10
C TRP A 231 3.94 6.19 -3.29
N PHE A 232 5.00 5.51 -2.85
CA PHE A 232 6.05 6.14 -2.04
C PHE A 232 6.85 7.16 -2.83
N PHE A 233 7.13 6.90 -4.11
CA PHE A 233 7.80 7.86 -4.97
C PHE A 233 6.99 9.16 -5.11
N THR A 234 5.71 9.08 -5.47
CA THR A 234 4.83 10.24 -5.57
C THR A 234 4.68 10.96 -4.24
N TYR A 235 4.52 10.21 -3.15
CA TYR A 235 4.40 10.77 -1.81
C TYR A 235 5.64 11.62 -1.47
N ASN A 236 6.83 11.04 -1.59
CA ASN A 236 8.09 11.71 -1.26
C ASN A 236 8.36 12.91 -2.18
N TYR A 237 8.05 12.78 -3.47
CA TYR A 237 8.21 13.87 -4.43
C TYR A 237 7.31 15.06 -4.06
N LEU A 238 6.02 14.84 -3.85
CA LEU A 238 5.09 15.92 -3.49
C LEU A 238 5.39 16.49 -2.09
N ASP A 239 5.83 15.66 -1.15
CA ASP A 239 6.23 16.12 0.18
C ASP A 239 7.47 17.03 0.13
N ALA A 240 8.40 16.78 -0.79
CA ALA A 240 9.58 17.62 -0.98
C ALA A 240 9.26 18.96 -1.68
N GLN A 241 8.28 18.95 -2.60
CA GLN A 241 7.98 20.12 -3.44
C GLN A 241 6.90 21.04 -2.83
N LEU A 242 5.96 20.51 -2.07
CA LEU A 242 4.87 21.32 -1.51
C LEU A 242 5.29 22.02 -0.21
N PRO A 243 4.93 23.30 -0.04
CA PRO A 243 5.28 24.08 1.14
C PRO A 243 4.74 23.42 2.42
N ARG A 244 5.49 23.57 3.51
CA ARG A 244 5.07 23.12 4.84
C ARG A 244 4.34 24.25 5.54
N TYR A 245 3.28 23.89 6.25
CA TYR A 245 2.45 24.83 7.00
C TYR A 245 2.54 24.48 8.48
N ASP A 246 2.29 25.44 9.36
CA ASP A 246 2.23 25.22 10.80
C ASP A 246 0.81 24.96 11.30
N GLU A 247 -0.17 25.57 10.64
CA GLU A 247 -1.57 25.48 10.99
C GLU A 247 -2.12 24.07 10.72
N LEU A 248 -2.75 23.48 11.73
CA LEU A 248 -3.23 22.10 11.70
C LEU A 248 -4.08 21.78 10.46
N HIS A 249 -5.04 22.65 10.11
CA HIS A 249 -5.93 22.43 8.97
C HIS A 249 -5.18 22.40 7.64
N LYS A 250 -4.16 23.25 7.46
CA LYS A 250 -3.30 23.26 6.26
C LYS A 250 -2.37 22.04 6.22
N LYS A 251 -1.81 21.63 7.37
CA LYS A 251 -1.05 20.37 7.50
C LYS A 251 -1.88 19.16 7.05
N LEU A 252 -3.09 19.03 7.59
CA LEU A 252 -4.00 17.93 7.28
C LEU A 252 -4.42 17.94 5.81
N LEU A 253 -4.80 19.10 5.28
CA LEU A 253 -5.17 19.24 3.86
C LEU A 253 -4.01 18.85 2.94
N ARG A 254 -2.80 19.33 3.23
CA ARG A 254 -1.59 18.97 2.48
C ARG A 254 -1.35 17.47 2.50
N SER A 255 -1.36 16.83 3.67
CA SER A 255 -1.18 15.38 3.79
C SER A 255 -2.27 14.60 3.05
N ALA A 256 -3.52 15.07 3.09
CA ALA A 256 -4.63 14.46 2.37
C ALA A 256 -4.44 14.53 0.85
N VAL A 257 -4.06 15.69 0.31
CA VAL A 257 -3.80 15.87 -1.12
C VAL A 257 -2.64 15.00 -1.59
N ILE A 258 -1.52 14.98 -0.85
CA ILE A 258 -0.37 14.14 -1.17
C ILE A 258 -0.76 12.66 -1.16
N GLY A 259 -1.40 12.21 -0.06
CA GLY A 259 -1.79 10.81 0.11
C GLY A 259 -2.82 10.34 -0.92
N PHE A 260 -3.79 11.19 -1.28
CA PHE A 260 -4.76 10.89 -2.32
C PHE A 260 -4.10 10.80 -3.70
N SER A 261 -3.21 11.75 -4.03
CA SER A 261 -2.48 11.78 -5.31
C SER A 261 -1.59 10.54 -5.47
N ALA A 262 -0.83 10.20 -4.44
CA ALA A 262 -0.03 8.97 -4.38
C ALA A 262 -0.89 7.71 -4.56
N SER A 263 -2.06 7.66 -3.92
CA SER A 263 -3.00 6.55 -4.04
C SER A 263 -3.59 6.42 -5.44
N ALA A 264 -4.02 7.53 -6.05
CA ALA A 264 -4.59 7.55 -7.39
C ALA A 264 -3.58 7.11 -8.46
N ILE A 265 -2.33 7.59 -8.38
CA ILE A 265 -1.25 7.20 -9.29
C ILE A 265 -0.90 5.72 -9.13
N SER A 266 -0.69 5.26 -7.90
CA SER A 266 -0.44 3.84 -7.60
C SER A 266 -1.56 2.92 -8.09
N ASP A 267 -2.82 3.33 -7.88
CA ASP A 267 -3.97 2.54 -8.32
C ASP A 267 -4.04 2.43 -9.83
N THR A 268 -3.78 3.53 -10.53
CA THR A 268 -3.79 3.59 -12.00
C THR A 268 -2.71 2.67 -12.57
N ILE A 269 -1.48 2.76 -12.07
CA ILE A 269 -0.35 1.95 -12.56
C ILE A 269 -0.56 0.46 -12.27
N SER A 270 -1.06 0.13 -11.08
CA SER A 270 -1.19 -1.28 -10.66
C SER A 270 -2.50 -1.94 -11.12
N ASN A 271 -3.44 -1.21 -11.73
CA ASN A 271 -4.82 -1.70 -11.91
C ASN A 271 -4.90 -2.94 -12.79
N SER A 272 -4.22 -2.94 -13.95
CA SER A 272 -4.27 -4.06 -14.90
C SER A 272 -3.78 -5.37 -14.30
N ILE A 273 -2.71 -5.30 -13.51
CA ILE A 273 -2.16 -6.45 -12.79
C ILE A 273 -3.18 -6.96 -11.76
N ARG A 274 -3.91 -6.07 -11.09
CA ARG A 274 -4.95 -6.44 -10.12
C ARG A 274 -6.17 -7.07 -10.78
N VAL A 275 -6.55 -6.61 -11.97
CA VAL A 275 -7.60 -7.24 -12.79
C VAL A 275 -7.18 -8.68 -13.11
N VAL A 276 -5.98 -8.86 -13.66
CA VAL A 276 -5.45 -10.20 -14.01
C VAL A 276 -5.34 -11.10 -12.77
N LYS A 277 -4.78 -10.59 -11.67
CA LYS A 277 -4.66 -11.31 -10.40
C LYS A 277 -6.01 -11.80 -9.91
N THR A 278 -6.98 -10.89 -9.81
CA THR A 278 -8.30 -11.20 -9.25
C THR A 278 -9.03 -12.19 -10.13
N THR A 279 -9.05 -11.97 -11.45
CA THR A 279 -9.71 -12.89 -12.39
C THR A 279 -9.09 -14.28 -12.36
N LYS A 280 -7.75 -14.41 -12.35
CA LYS A 280 -7.07 -15.72 -12.25
C LYS A 280 -7.39 -16.43 -10.93
N GLN A 281 -7.36 -15.68 -9.83
CA GLN A 281 -7.55 -16.23 -8.49
C GLN A 281 -8.97 -16.73 -8.28
N THR A 282 -9.97 -15.98 -8.75
CA THR A 282 -11.39 -16.32 -8.56
C THR A 282 -12.03 -17.10 -9.70
N ALA A 283 -11.32 -17.33 -10.81
CA ALA A 283 -11.77 -18.28 -11.83
C ALA A 283 -12.08 -19.63 -11.18
N THR A 284 -13.23 -20.22 -11.51
CA THR A 284 -13.65 -21.53 -10.97
C THR A 284 -12.84 -22.68 -11.54
N THR A 285 -12.32 -22.51 -12.76
CA THR A 285 -11.37 -23.42 -13.39
C THR A 285 -9.95 -22.85 -13.34
N PRO A 286 -8.91 -23.70 -13.27
CA PRO A 286 -7.53 -23.25 -13.40
C PRO A 286 -7.27 -22.58 -14.76
N MET A 287 -6.66 -21.39 -14.74
CA MET A 287 -6.33 -20.63 -15.95
C MET A 287 -4.90 -20.10 -15.89
N THR A 288 -4.23 -20.04 -17.03
CA THR A 288 -2.92 -19.37 -17.19
C THR A 288 -3.08 -17.85 -17.28
N TYR A 289 -1.99 -17.09 -17.08
CA TYR A 289 -2.04 -15.64 -17.21
C TYR A 289 -2.43 -15.16 -18.62
N PRO A 290 -1.86 -15.73 -19.72
CA PRO A 290 -2.28 -15.37 -21.07
C PRO A 290 -3.77 -15.66 -21.34
N GLN A 291 -4.30 -16.78 -20.81
CA GLN A 291 -5.72 -17.10 -20.95
C GLN A 291 -6.61 -16.06 -20.26
N VAL A 292 -6.23 -15.61 -19.06
CA VAL A 292 -6.96 -14.56 -18.33
C VAL A 292 -6.91 -13.24 -19.08
N VAL A 293 -5.75 -12.82 -19.58
CA VAL A 293 -5.61 -11.59 -20.38
C VAL A 293 -6.47 -11.67 -21.64
N ARG A 294 -6.40 -12.78 -22.39
CA ARG A 294 -7.22 -12.99 -23.59
C ARG A 294 -8.72 -12.96 -23.28
N MET A 295 -9.15 -13.58 -22.18
CA MET A 295 -10.55 -13.52 -21.73
C MET A 295 -10.98 -12.08 -21.49
N VAL A 296 -10.25 -11.33 -20.66
CA VAL A 296 -10.61 -9.96 -20.29
C VAL A 296 -10.62 -9.04 -21.51
N VAL A 297 -9.63 -9.14 -22.39
CA VAL A 297 -9.55 -8.33 -23.61
C VAL A 297 -10.65 -8.71 -24.60
N LYS A 298 -11.04 -9.99 -24.70
CA LYS A 298 -12.15 -10.43 -25.54
C LYS A 298 -13.49 -9.91 -25.03
N GLU A 299 -13.70 -9.87 -23.72
CA GLU A 299 -14.96 -9.43 -23.10
C GLU A 299 -15.09 -7.90 -23.09
N ASP A 300 -14.06 -7.17 -22.64
CA ASP A 300 -14.15 -5.72 -22.35
C ASP A 300 -13.05 -4.88 -23.03
N GLY A 301 -12.28 -5.48 -23.94
CA GLY A 301 -11.18 -4.81 -24.62
C GLY A 301 -10.01 -4.46 -23.71
N VAL A 302 -9.04 -3.73 -24.27
CA VAL A 302 -7.86 -3.24 -23.54
C VAL A 302 -8.26 -2.24 -22.45
N LEU A 303 -9.29 -1.44 -22.70
CA LEU A 303 -9.83 -0.51 -21.71
C LEU A 303 -10.40 -1.25 -20.48
N GLY A 304 -11.03 -2.40 -20.67
CA GLY A 304 -11.43 -3.27 -19.57
C GLY A 304 -10.24 -3.75 -18.75
N LEU A 305 -9.22 -4.30 -19.43
CA LEU A 305 -8.00 -4.76 -18.77
C LEU A 305 -7.35 -3.65 -17.91
N MET A 306 -7.33 -2.41 -18.39
CA MET A 306 -6.70 -1.29 -17.70
C MET A 306 -7.62 -0.62 -16.66
N GLY A 307 -8.94 -0.61 -16.89
CA GLY A 307 -9.87 0.29 -16.20
C GLY A 307 -10.94 -0.37 -15.32
N ARG A 308 -11.15 -1.71 -15.41
CA ARG A 308 -12.13 -2.41 -14.56
C ARG A 308 -11.93 -2.02 -13.09
N GLY A 309 -13.00 -1.60 -12.40
CA GLY A 309 -13.00 -1.25 -10.97
C GLY A 309 -12.17 -0.03 -10.54
N LEU A 310 -11.42 0.63 -11.45
CA LEU A 310 -10.48 1.70 -11.09
C LEU A 310 -11.17 2.89 -10.42
N LYS A 311 -12.28 3.36 -11.01
CA LYS A 311 -13.05 4.50 -10.48
C LYS A 311 -13.52 4.24 -9.04
N THR A 312 -14.10 3.06 -8.81
CA THR A 312 -14.59 2.64 -7.50
C THR A 312 -13.46 2.53 -6.48
N LYS A 313 -12.29 2.07 -6.92
CA LYS A 313 -11.11 1.94 -6.06
C LYS A 313 -10.53 3.30 -5.66
N ILE A 314 -10.41 4.24 -6.58
CA ILE A 314 -9.97 5.62 -6.29
C ILE A 314 -10.94 6.27 -5.30
N LEU A 315 -12.25 6.14 -5.52
CA LEU A 315 -13.27 6.61 -4.58
C LEU A 315 -13.13 5.96 -3.21
N ALA A 316 -12.95 4.64 -3.16
CA ALA A 316 -12.81 3.91 -1.90
C ALA A 316 -11.59 4.35 -1.11
N ASN A 317 -10.47 4.60 -1.78
CA ASN A 317 -9.26 5.12 -1.12
C ASN A 317 -9.44 6.58 -0.67
N GLY A 318 -10.18 7.40 -1.41
CA GLY A 318 -10.57 8.75 -0.97
C GLY A 318 -11.44 8.72 0.30
N LEU A 319 -12.49 7.89 0.32
CA LEU A 319 -13.34 7.69 1.50
C LEU A 319 -12.57 7.14 2.70
N GLN A 320 -11.62 6.24 2.45
CA GLN A 320 -10.71 5.74 3.49
C GLN A 320 -9.88 6.86 4.11
N GLY A 321 -9.33 7.76 3.29
CA GLY A 321 -8.57 8.92 3.79
C GLY A 321 -9.42 9.83 4.69
N LEU A 322 -10.66 10.07 4.29
CA LEU A 322 -11.62 10.87 5.07
C LEU A 322 -11.98 10.21 6.40
N LEU A 323 -12.35 8.92 6.36
CA LEU A 323 -12.70 8.15 7.56
C LEU A 323 -11.55 8.16 8.56
N PHE A 324 -10.33 7.93 8.08
CA PHE A 324 -9.14 7.95 8.91
C PHE A 324 -8.94 9.32 9.57
N SER A 325 -9.09 10.41 8.81
CA SER A 325 -8.93 11.79 9.31
C SER A 325 -9.94 12.12 10.42
N VAL A 326 -11.18 11.62 10.31
CA VAL A 326 -12.22 11.80 11.34
C VAL A 326 -11.91 10.99 12.59
N LEU A 327 -11.63 9.68 12.44
CA LEU A 327 -11.31 8.80 13.57
C LEU A 327 -10.06 9.28 14.32
N TRP A 328 -9.07 9.77 13.58
CA TRP A 328 -7.87 10.37 14.12
C TRP A 328 -8.18 11.56 15.04
N ARG A 329 -8.98 12.52 14.56
CA ARG A 329 -9.33 13.72 15.31
C ARG A 329 -10.11 13.40 16.59
N ILE A 330 -11.06 12.47 16.51
CA ILE A 330 -11.80 11.97 17.68
C ILE A 330 -10.84 11.33 18.69
N GLY A 331 -9.88 10.54 18.23
CA GLY A 331 -8.88 9.91 19.07
C GLY A 331 -7.98 10.93 19.79
N GLN A 332 -7.51 11.97 19.07
CA GLN A 332 -6.74 13.06 19.67
C GLN A 332 -7.54 13.82 20.73
N ASP A 333 -8.79 14.18 20.42
CA ASP A 333 -9.66 14.91 21.36
C ASP A 333 -9.93 14.09 22.62
N TYR A 334 -10.08 12.75 22.50
CA TYR A 334 -10.23 11.86 23.63
C TYR A 334 -8.95 11.76 24.47
N TRP A 335 -7.79 11.61 23.83
CA TRP A 335 -6.49 11.52 24.51
C TRP A 335 -6.17 12.79 25.28
N ASN A 336 -6.34 13.97 24.66
CA ASN A 336 -6.13 15.26 25.31
C ASN A 336 -7.05 15.45 26.53
N LYS A 337 -8.29 14.94 26.46
CA LYS A 337 -9.22 14.94 27.61
C LYS A 337 -8.81 13.98 28.73
N MET A 338 -8.05 12.94 28.42
CA MET A 338 -7.54 11.99 29.41
C MET A 338 -6.26 12.48 30.06
N GLU A 339 -5.37 13.14 29.33
CA GLU A 339 -4.19 13.80 29.91
C GLU A 339 -4.54 15.05 30.73
N ALA A 340 -5.68 15.68 30.44
CA ALA A 340 -6.19 16.82 31.20
C ALA A 340 -6.94 16.43 32.49
N LYS A 341 -7.08 15.14 32.78
CA LYS A 341 -7.67 14.60 34.03
C LYS A 341 -6.60 13.99 34.90
#